data_AF-A0A8K1JCE4-F1
#
_entry.id   AF-A0A8K1JCE4-F1
#
_cell.length_a   1.000
_cell.length_b   1.000
_cell.length_c   1.000
_cell.angle_alpha   90.00
_cell.angle_beta   90.00
_cell.angle_gamma   90.00
#
_symmetry.space_group_name_H-M   'P 1'
#
loop_
_entity.id
_entity.type
_entity.pdbx_description
1 polymer ?
#
loop_
_entity_poly.entity_id
_entity_poly.type
_entity_poly.pdbx_seq_one_letter_code
_entity_poly.pdbx_strand_id
1 'polypeptide(L)'
;MVGEFVNRELNSKFNETLRTQEALKIASLYIDKAIYWPAVQDFRGRIYRIGNLNIQLDDYVKSFISFYSNKPLIKRRKQSNKSYANYTLLLKTALVKDDLIKRWDDVFGDRLINKDKFEKLLLEDLLAEKLSLIQVGQLLLIRQGAYDSIGVYYDASASAYQIMGVINMDENLCKITNVLKTDGSKNDIYTFFLGQIMKKMVRSTKRYEVQKGTKYKKVRSTKRYEVQKGTKD
;
A
#
# COMPACT_ATOMS: atom_id res chain seq x y z
N MET A 1 -8.99 -31.29 -10.54
CA MET A 1 -9.10 -29.82 -10.62
C MET A 1 -9.36 -29.15 -9.27
N VAL A 2 -10.47 -29.42 -8.55
CA VAL A 2 -10.74 -28.81 -7.21
C VAL A 2 -9.73 -29.28 -6.15
N GLY A 3 -9.42 -30.59 -6.08
CA GLY A 3 -8.46 -31.12 -5.10
C GLY A 3 -7.01 -30.60 -5.29
N GLU A 4 -6.59 -30.37 -6.53
CA GLU A 4 -5.27 -29.78 -6.81
C GLU A 4 -5.21 -28.30 -6.44
N PHE A 5 -6.31 -27.56 -6.63
CA PHE A 5 -6.40 -26.17 -6.21
C PHE A 5 -6.31 -26.04 -4.69
N VAL A 6 -7.08 -26.86 -3.95
CA VAL A 6 -7.05 -26.91 -2.48
C VAL A 6 -5.66 -27.28 -1.98
N ASN A 7 -5.00 -28.29 -2.57
CA ASN A 7 -3.65 -28.68 -2.18
C ASN A 7 -2.62 -27.57 -2.44
N ARG A 8 -2.72 -26.83 -3.56
CA ARG A 8 -1.84 -25.66 -3.81
C ARG A 8 -2.05 -24.56 -2.79
N GLU A 9 -3.29 -24.27 -2.42
CA GLU A 9 -3.59 -23.24 -1.43
C GLU A 9 -3.07 -23.62 -0.05
N LEU A 10 -3.27 -24.88 0.38
CA LEU A 10 -2.75 -25.40 1.64
C LEU A 10 -1.21 -25.34 1.69
N ASN A 11 -0.54 -25.77 0.62
CA ASN A 11 0.92 -25.69 0.53
C ASN A 11 1.42 -24.24 0.56
N SER A 12 0.69 -23.31 -0.08
CA SER A 12 1.02 -21.88 -0.04
C SER A 12 0.95 -21.34 1.39
N LYS A 13 -0.15 -21.61 2.11
CA LYS A 13 -0.35 -21.19 3.51
C LYS A 13 0.68 -21.80 4.45
N PHE A 14 1.03 -23.06 4.24
CA PHE A 14 2.07 -23.74 5.01
C PHE A 14 3.44 -23.08 4.81
N ASN A 15 3.83 -22.83 3.55
CA ASN A 15 5.09 -22.16 3.22
C ASN A 15 5.15 -20.72 3.77
N GLU A 16 4.04 -19.99 3.73
CA GLU A 16 3.94 -18.66 4.33
C GLU A 16 4.14 -18.72 5.85
N THR A 17 3.54 -19.71 6.51
CA THR A 17 3.72 -19.93 7.95
C THR A 17 5.17 -20.24 8.31
N LEU A 18 5.83 -21.13 7.56
CA LEU A 18 7.24 -21.46 7.75
C LEU A 18 8.14 -20.24 7.59
N ARG A 19 7.96 -19.47 6.50
CA ARG A 19 8.69 -18.22 6.26
C ARG A 19 8.51 -17.22 7.41
N THR A 20 7.28 -17.09 7.90
CA THR A 20 6.94 -16.20 9.02
C THR A 20 7.68 -16.61 10.29
N GLN A 21 7.71 -17.91 10.61
CA GLN A 21 8.45 -18.45 11.75
C GLN A 21 9.96 -18.27 11.62
N GLU A 22 10.53 -18.49 10.43
CA GLU A 22 11.94 -18.25 10.16
C GLU A 22 12.31 -16.77 10.35
N ALA A 23 11.52 -15.86 9.78
CA ALA A 23 11.74 -14.42 9.93
C ALA A 23 11.73 -14.01 11.41
N LEU A 24 10.78 -14.52 12.20
CA LEU A 24 10.69 -14.26 13.63
C LEU A 24 11.92 -14.81 14.39
N LYS A 25 12.36 -16.04 14.05
CA LYS A 25 13.53 -16.67 14.65
C LYS A 25 14.83 -15.93 14.32
N ILE A 26 14.95 -15.42 13.09
CA ILE A 26 16.11 -14.62 12.69
C ILE A 26 16.07 -13.25 13.40
N ALA A 27 14.91 -12.59 13.44
CA ALA A 27 14.75 -11.31 14.12
C ALA A 27 15.14 -11.39 15.61
N SER A 28 14.75 -12.46 16.31
CA SER A 28 15.11 -12.64 17.73
C SER A 28 16.61 -12.80 17.97
N LEU A 29 17.37 -13.37 17.02
CA LEU A 29 18.83 -13.48 17.11
C LEU A 29 19.56 -12.13 17.01
N TYR A 30 18.89 -11.10 16.46
CA TYR A 30 19.44 -9.78 16.16
C TYR A 30 18.77 -8.63 16.92
N ILE A 31 17.93 -8.90 17.92
CA ILE A 31 17.11 -7.89 18.62
C ILE A 31 17.91 -6.68 19.14
N ASP A 32 19.15 -6.89 19.59
CA ASP A 32 20.02 -5.84 20.13
C ASP A 32 21.29 -5.61 19.26
N LYS A 33 21.23 -5.98 17.98
CA LYS A 33 22.39 -5.91 17.07
C LYS A 33 22.11 -5.02 15.88
N ALA A 34 23.08 -4.17 15.54
CA ALA A 34 23.10 -3.54 14.22
C ALA A 34 23.48 -4.58 13.16
N ILE A 35 22.65 -4.71 12.13
CA ILE A 35 22.89 -5.60 10.99
C ILE A 35 22.98 -4.80 9.70
N TYR A 36 23.77 -5.32 8.76
CA TYR A 36 23.95 -4.75 7.43
C TYR A 36 23.57 -5.79 6.38
N TRP A 37 22.86 -5.37 5.34
CA TRP A 37 22.46 -6.25 4.24
C TRP A 37 23.36 -6.06 3.03
N PRO A 38 24.10 -7.10 2.60
CA PRO A 38 24.79 -7.04 1.32
C PRO A 38 23.77 -6.87 0.19
N ALA A 39 24.13 -6.01 -0.77
CA ALA A 39 23.33 -5.76 -1.97
C ALA A 39 23.92 -6.53 -3.15
N VAL A 40 23.05 -7.12 -3.95
CA VAL A 40 23.38 -7.72 -5.25
C VAL A 40 22.52 -7.09 -6.33
N GLN A 41 22.95 -7.21 -7.57
CA GLN A 41 22.28 -6.64 -8.72
C GLN A 41 21.80 -7.77 -9.64
N ASP A 42 20.59 -7.67 -10.19
CA ASP A 42 20.17 -8.57 -11.27
C ASP A 42 20.72 -8.11 -12.63
N PHE A 43 20.47 -8.91 -13.67
CA PHE A 43 20.91 -8.62 -15.04
C PHE A 43 20.33 -7.32 -15.64
N ARG A 44 19.27 -6.75 -15.04
CA ARG A 44 18.63 -5.50 -15.47
C ARG A 44 19.05 -4.31 -14.62
N GLY A 45 19.93 -4.53 -13.65
CA GLY A 45 20.42 -3.50 -12.79
C GLY A 45 19.63 -3.28 -11.49
N ARG A 46 18.60 -4.08 -11.19
CA ARG A 46 17.79 -3.95 -9.97
C ARG A 46 18.57 -4.45 -8.77
N ILE A 47 18.52 -3.70 -7.68
CA ILE A 47 19.25 -4.01 -6.44
C ILE A 47 18.37 -4.88 -5.53
N TYR A 48 18.93 -5.99 -5.07
CA TYR A 48 18.32 -6.92 -4.12
C TYR A 48 19.17 -7.05 -2.85
N ARG A 49 18.52 -7.24 -1.71
CA ARG A 49 19.16 -7.53 -0.43
C ARG A 49 19.15 -9.03 -0.17
N ILE A 50 20.30 -9.58 0.21
CA ILE A 50 20.39 -10.99 0.59
C ILE A 50 19.92 -11.17 2.03
N GLY A 51 19.17 -12.25 2.28
CA GLY A 51 18.75 -12.70 3.61
C GLY A 51 17.24 -12.65 3.85
N ASN A 52 16.75 -13.47 4.78
CA ASN A 52 15.30 -13.65 5.05
C ASN A 52 14.72 -12.58 5.99
N LEU A 53 15.52 -11.63 6.44
CA LEU A 53 15.11 -10.46 7.21
C LEU A 53 15.70 -9.24 6.51
N ASN A 54 14.96 -8.54 5.65
CA ASN A 54 15.43 -7.35 4.96
C ASN A 54 14.28 -6.41 4.53
N ILE A 55 14.61 -5.15 4.23
CA ILE A 55 13.64 -4.07 3.94
C ILE A 55 12.86 -4.22 2.63
N GLN A 56 13.21 -5.16 1.76
CA GLN A 56 12.52 -5.39 0.48
C GLN A 56 11.44 -6.47 0.57
N LEU A 57 11.34 -7.16 1.70
CA LEU A 57 10.34 -8.20 1.94
C LEU A 57 8.98 -7.60 2.31
N ASP A 58 8.04 -8.44 2.73
CA ASP A 58 6.67 -8.04 3.05
C ASP A 58 6.58 -7.18 4.33
N ASP A 59 5.37 -6.70 4.61
CA ASP A 59 5.06 -5.86 5.77
C ASP A 59 5.35 -6.54 7.11
N TYR A 60 5.20 -7.87 7.18
CA TYR A 60 5.49 -8.63 8.40
C TYR A 60 6.98 -8.55 8.71
N VAL A 61 7.85 -8.88 7.76
CA VAL A 61 9.31 -8.81 7.93
C VAL A 61 9.77 -7.38 8.19
N LYS A 62 9.25 -6.41 7.44
CA LYS A 62 9.58 -4.98 7.61
C LYS A 62 9.20 -4.45 8.99
N SER A 63 8.15 -4.99 9.62
CA SER A 63 7.71 -4.55 10.95
C SER A 63 8.73 -4.83 12.07
N PHE A 64 9.64 -5.79 11.86
CA PHE A 64 10.72 -6.10 12.79
C PHE A 64 11.97 -5.23 12.61
N ILE A 65 12.01 -4.41 11.57
CA ILE A 65 13.19 -3.66 11.19
C ILE A 65 13.05 -2.20 11.66
N SER A 66 14.06 -1.73 12.39
CA SER A 66 14.28 -0.32 12.65
C SER A 66 15.66 0.11 12.14
N PHE A 67 15.83 1.39 11.82
CA PHE A 67 17.11 1.92 11.40
C PHE A 67 17.98 2.25 12.61
N TYR A 68 19.24 1.83 12.55
CA TYR A 68 20.21 2.14 13.59
C TYR A 68 20.46 3.65 13.65
N SER A 69 20.39 4.22 14.86
CA SER A 69 20.70 5.62 15.11
C SER A 69 21.46 5.77 16.42
N ASN A 70 22.53 6.58 16.38
CA ASN A 70 23.29 6.97 17.57
C ASN A 70 22.66 8.14 18.33
N LYS A 71 21.53 8.68 17.84
CA LYS A 71 20.88 9.81 18.50
C LYS A 71 20.10 9.33 19.73
N PRO A 72 20.16 10.07 20.85
CA PRO A 72 19.46 9.69 22.06
C PRO A 72 17.94 9.75 21.85
N LEU A 73 17.22 8.89 22.57
CA LEU A 73 15.75 8.89 22.58
C LEU A 73 15.19 10.23 23.08
N ILE A 74 14.16 10.72 22.39
CA ILE A 74 13.50 11.97 22.77
C ILE A 74 12.50 11.68 23.89
N LYS A 75 12.89 12.00 25.13
CA LYS A 75 12.08 11.77 26.34
C LYS A 75 10.83 12.65 26.44
N ARG A 76 10.82 13.83 25.80
CA ARG A 76 9.71 14.80 25.88
C ARG A 76 9.34 15.33 24.49
N ARG A 77 8.20 14.88 23.97
CA ARG A 77 7.70 15.20 22.62
C ARG A 77 7.48 16.71 22.39
N LYS A 78 7.05 17.43 23.42
CA LYS A 78 6.72 18.88 23.39
C LYS A 78 7.77 19.77 24.05
N GLN A 79 9.00 19.31 24.22
CA GLN A 79 10.04 20.11 24.90
C GLN A 79 10.53 21.28 24.06
N SER A 80 10.44 21.16 22.73
CA SER A 80 10.78 22.23 21.79
C SER A 80 9.81 22.22 20.60
N ASN A 81 9.64 23.38 19.96
CA ASN A 81 8.86 23.50 18.71
C ASN A 81 9.38 22.54 17.63
N LYS A 82 10.71 22.31 17.59
CA LYS A 82 11.34 21.38 16.64
C LYS A 82 10.99 19.92 16.91
N SER A 83 11.01 19.49 18.17
CA SER A 83 10.64 18.12 18.56
C SER A 83 9.18 17.82 18.25
N TYR A 84 8.30 18.80 18.46
CA TYR A 84 6.88 18.67 18.15
C TYR A 84 6.64 18.62 16.64
N ALA A 85 7.28 19.50 15.85
CA ALA A 85 7.17 19.49 14.40
C ALA A 85 7.66 18.16 13.78
N ASN A 86 8.78 17.63 14.26
CA ASN A 86 9.30 16.33 13.82
C ASN A 86 8.32 15.20 14.11
N TYR A 87 7.75 15.18 15.32
CA TYR A 87 6.73 14.20 15.70
C TYR A 87 5.49 14.28 14.79
N THR A 88 4.95 15.49 14.57
CA THR A 88 3.77 15.68 13.73
C THR A 88 4.03 15.24 12.29
N LEU A 89 5.21 15.55 11.75
CA LEU A 89 5.61 15.10 10.42
C LEU A 89 5.71 13.57 10.36
N LEU A 90 6.35 12.94 11.33
CA LEU A 90 6.49 11.47 11.39
C LEU A 90 5.14 10.77 11.50
N LEU A 91 4.22 11.27 12.34
CA LEU A 91 2.89 10.69 12.47
C LEU A 91 2.12 10.75 11.15
N LYS A 92 2.15 11.90 10.46
CA LYS A 92 1.56 12.08 9.12
C LYS A 92 2.22 11.25 8.03
N THR A 93 3.46 10.85 8.24
CA THR A 93 4.22 10.05 7.28
C THR A 93 3.99 8.56 7.51
N ALA A 94 3.86 8.13 8.76
CA ALA A 94 3.52 6.76 9.14
C ALA A 94 2.05 6.44 8.81
N LEU A 95 1.14 7.39 9.05
CA LEU A 95 -0.30 7.20 8.87
C LEU A 95 -0.79 7.96 7.63
N VAL A 96 -1.59 7.31 6.80
CA VAL A 96 -2.06 7.88 5.52
C VAL A 96 -3.41 8.60 5.67
N LYS A 97 -4.27 8.16 6.60
CA LYS A 97 -5.64 8.67 6.73
C LYS A 97 -5.75 9.73 7.83
N ASP A 98 -6.41 10.85 7.53
CA ASP A 98 -6.53 12.00 8.44
C ASP A 98 -7.26 11.69 9.75
N ASP A 99 -8.27 10.84 9.71
CA ASP A 99 -9.01 10.38 10.90
C ASP A 99 -8.11 9.57 11.83
N LEU A 100 -7.29 8.69 11.26
CA LEU A 100 -6.31 7.89 11.99
C LEU A 100 -5.19 8.76 12.57
N ILE A 101 -4.69 9.74 11.80
CA ILE A 101 -3.71 10.71 12.29
C ILE A 101 -4.24 11.45 13.52
N LYS A 102 -5.46 11.99 13.46
CA LYS A 102 -6.08 12.71 14.59
C LYS A 102 -6.22 11.82 15.82
N ARG A 103 -6.78 10.63 15.65
CA ARG A 103 -6.95 9.64 16.73
C ARG A 103 -5.62 9.31 17.42
N TRP A 104 -4.57 9.03 16.64
CA TRP A 104 -3.28 8.69 17.23
C TRP A 104 -2.56 9.91 17.83
N ASP A 105 -2.79 11.11 17.31
CA ASP A 105 -2.28 12.34 17.91
C ASP A 105 -2.88 12.56 19.31
N ASP A 106 -4.19 12.35 19.46
CA ASP A 106 -4.88 12.40 20.75
C ASP A 106 -4.33 11.35 21.73
N VAL A 107 -4.14 10.13 21.25
CA VAL A 107 -3.54 9.02 22.02
C VAL A 107 -2.14 9.37 22.51
N PHE A 108 -1.30 9.97 21.67
CA PHE A 108 0.04 10.40 22.07
C PHE A 108 0.04 11.66 22.94
N GLY A 109 -1.02 12.46 22.90
CA GLY A 109 -1.25 13.61 23.76
C GLY A 109 -1.76 13.26 25.15
N ASP A 110 -2.41 12.11 25.31
CA ASP A 110 -2.94 11.61 26.59
C ASP A 110 -1.80 11.28 27.56
N ARG A 111 -1.71 12.03 28.67
CA ARG A 111 -0.70 11.80 29.72
C ARG A 111 -1.02 10.59 30.61
N LEU A 112 -2.27 10.12 30.58
CA LEU A 112 -2.75 9.01 31.39
C LEU A 112 -2.65 7.67 30.65
N ILE A 113 -2.23 7.67 29.38
CA ILE A 113 -2.14 6.43 28.61
C ILE A 113 -0.95 5.58 29.06
N ASN A 114 -1.25 4.58 29.88
CA ASN A 114 -0.28 3.57 30.27
C ASN A 114 0.08 2.64 29.09
N LYS A 115 1.05 1.76 29.33
CA LYS A 115 1.55 0.82 28.32
C LYS A 115 0.43 -0.11 27.83
N ASP A 116 -0.31 -0.73 28.74
CA ASP A 116 -1.31 -1.74 28.43
C ASP A 116 -2.45 -1.18 27.57
N LYS A 117 -2.95 0.02 27.92
CA LYS A 117 -4.00 0.70 27.13
C LYS A 117 -3.51 1.06 25.74
N PHE A 118 -2.25 1.49 25.61
CA PHE A 118 -1.66 1.79 24.30
C PHE A 118 -1.52 0.53 23.44
N GLU A 119 -1.01 -0.56 24.00
CA GLU A 119 -0.85 -1.84 23.28
C GLU A 119 -2.21 -2.44 22.89
N LYS A 120 -3.22 -2.31 23.76
CA LYS A 120 -4.59 -2.72 23.44
C LYS A 120 -5.17 -1.93 22.26
N LEU A 121 -5.01 -0.61 22.25
CA LEU A 121 -5.49 0.23 21.13
C LEU A 121 -4.76 -0.09 19.81
N LEU A 122 -3.44 -0.36 19.87
CA LEU A 122 -2.67 -0.83 18.72
C LEU A 122 -3.24 -2.13 18.16
N LEU A 123 -3.49 -3.10 19.03
CA LEU A 123 -4.03 -4.40 18.64
C LEU A 123 -5.45 -4.28 18.06
N GLU A 124 -6.30 -3.46 18.67
CA GLU A 124 -7.65 -3.20 18.18
C GLU A 124 -7.65 -2.58 16.78
N ASP A 125 -6.81 -1.56 16.53
CA ASP A 125 -6.72 -0.91 15.23
C ASP A 125 -6.01 -1.78 14.17
N LEU A 126 -5.11 -2.68 14.58
CA LEU A 126 -4.52 -3.71 13.71
C LEU A 126 -5.57 -4.76 13.30
N LEU A 127 -6.32 -5.31 14.25
CA LEU A 127 -7.36 -6.32 14.00
C LEU A 127 -8.53 -5.75 13.18
N ALA A 128 -8.80 -4.45 13.30
CA ALA A 128 -9.78 -3.75 12.48
C ALA A 128 -9.23 -3.31 11.10
N GLU A 129 -8.03 -3.76 10.71
CA GLU A 129 -7.36 -3.43 9.45
C GLU A 129 -7.19 -1.91 9.20
N LYS A 130 -7.14 -1.12 10.27
CA LYS A 130 -6.86 0.32 10.17
C LYS A 130 -5.36 0.61 10.13
N LEU A 131 -4.57 -0.27 10.72
CA LEU A 131 -3.11 -0.21 10.72
C LEU A 131 -2.51 -1.42 10.01
N SER A 132 -1.44 -1.21 9.26
CA SER A 132 -0.55 -2.29 8.83
C SER A 132 0.48 -2.63 9.92
N LEU A 133 1.13 -3.79 9.81
CA LEU A 133 2.17 -4.21 10.75
C LEU A 133 3.36 -3.24 10.79
N ILE A 134 3.75 -2.67 9.64
CA ILE A 134 4.77 -1.63 9.58
C ILE A 134 4.35 -0.43 10.43
N GLN A 135 3.10 0.03 10.30
CA GLN A 135 2.59 1.17 11.03
C GLN A 135 2.58 0.91 12.54
N VAL A 136 2.28 -0.31 12.97
CA VAL A 136 2.40 -0.71 14.39
C VAL A 136 3.84 -0.54 14.88
N GLY A 137 4.84 -1.05 14.14
CA GLY A 137 6.26 -0.87 14.47
C GLY A 137 6.68 0.59 14.53
N GLN A 138 6.24 1.40 13.55
CA GLN A 138 6.50 2.85 13.53
C GLN A 138 5.89 3.56 14.75
N LEU A 139 4.64 3.24 15.12
CA LEU A 139 3.98 3.84 16.29
C LEU A 139 4.66 3.46 17.62
N LEU A 140 5.20 2.24 17.73
CA LEU A 140 6.01 1.83 18.88
C LEU A 140 7.31 2.65 19.00
N LEU A 141 8.02 2.86 17.88
CA LEU A 141 9.21 3.70 17.84
C LEU A 141 8.90 5.18 18.16
N ILE A 142 7.78 5.71 17.63
CA ILE A 142 7.29 7.05 17.97
C ILE A 142 6.99 7.14 19.48
N ARG A 143 6.38 6.09 20.06
CA ARG A 143 6.08 6.06 21.49
C ARG A 143 7.35 6.20 22.32
N GLN A 144 8.39 5.45 21.95
CA GLN A 144 9.69 5.40 22.62
C GLN A 144 10.56 6.65 22.39
N GLY A 145 10.21 7.52 21.43
CA GLY A 145 11.00 8.68 21.08
C GLY A 145 12.19 8.36 20.16
N ALA A 146 12.17 7.20 19.50
CA ALA A 146 13.21 6.71 18.59
C ALA A 146 12.98 7.23 17.15
N TYR A 147 12.88 8.55 17.00
CA TYR A 147 12.41 9.18 15.75
C TYR A 147 13.33 8.93 14.56
N ASP A 148 14.65 8.94 14.78
CA ASP A 148 15.63 8.69 13.73
C ASP A 148 15.74 7.21 13.31
N SER A 149 15.08 6.30 14.05
CA SER A 149 15.07 4.87 13.76
C SER A 149 13.87 4.42 12.92
N ILE A 150 12.96 5.35 12.61
CA ILE A 150 11.74 5.06 11.87
C ILE A 150 12.06 4.96 10.37
N GLY A 151 11.77 3.80 9.79
CA GLY A 151 11.77 3.62 8.35
C GLY A 151 10.55 4.25 7.71
N VAL A 152 10.76 5.23 6.84
CA VAL A 152 9.72 5.82 5.99
C VAL A 152 9.84 5.26 4.58
N TYR A 153 8.74 4.74 4.05
CA TYR A 153 8.69 4.12 2.73
C TYR A 153 7.86 4.98 1.78
N TYR A 154 8.47 5.40 0.67
CA TYR A 154 7.76 6.07 -0.42
C TYR A 154 7.77 5.13 -1.61
N ASP A 155 6.58 4.84 -2.15
CA ASP A 155 6.45 4.04 -3.36
C ASP A 155 5.98 4.91 -4.53
N ALA A 156 6.46 4.55 -5.71
CA ALA A 156 6.05 5.15 -6.97
C ALA A 156 4.66 4.64 -7.36
N SER A 157 3.83 5.51 -7.96
CA SER A 157 2.50 5.09 -8.42
C SER A 157 2.60 4.00 -9.49
N ALA A 158 3.41 4.23 -10.53
CA ALA A 158 3.71 3.25 -11.55
C ALA A 158 5.02 3.64 -12.26
N SER A 159 6.15 3.22 -11.69
CA SER A 159 7.50 3.66 -12.05
C SER A 159 7.80 3.57 -13.56
N ALA A 160 7.40 2.48 -14.21
CA ALA A 160 7.59 2.32 -15.65
C ALA A 160 6.90 3.40 -16.49
N TYR A 161 5.63 3.72 -16.17
CA TYR A 161 4.89 4.77 -16.87
C TYR A 161 5.38 6.17 -16.50
N GLN A 162 5.86 6.37 -15.28
CA GLN A 162 6.52 7.63 -14.88
C GLN A 162 7.79 7.87 -15.71
N ILE A 163 8.66 6.86 -15.81
CA ILE A 163 9.88 6.93 -16.63
C ILE A 163 9.51 7.19 -18.09
N MET A 164 8.54 6.46 -18.63
CA MET A 164 8.08 6.64 -20.02
C MET A 164 7.52 8.04 -20.26
N GLY A 165 6.73 8.58 -19.33
CA GLY A 165 6.18 9.94 -19.43
C GLY A 165 7.29 10.98 -19.45
N VAL A 166 8.30 10.84 -18.60
CA VAL A 166 9.44 11.75 -18.54
C VAL A 166 10.29 11.68 -19.80
N ILE A 167 10.66 10.49 -20.26
CA ILE A 167 11.50 10.30 -21.46
C ILE A 167 10.81 10.88 -22.71
N ASN A 168 9.50 10.67 -22.83
CA ASN A 168 8.74 11.12 -23.99
C ASN A 168 8.21 12.56 -23.86
N MET A 169 8.46 13.24 -22.73
CA MET A 169 7.85 14.53 -22.39
C MET A 169 6.31 14.53 -22.52
N ASP A 170 5.67 13.41 -22.16
CA ASP A 170 4.21 13.26 -22.20
C ASP A 170 3.59 13.83 -20.93
N GLU A 171 3.15 15.08 -21.01
CA GLU A 171 2.53 15.81 -19.90
C GLU A 171 1.29 15.08 -19.35
N ASN A 172 0.49 14.44 -20.20
CA ASN A 172 -0.71 13.73 -19.77
C ASN A 172 -0.35 12.50 -18.96
N LEU A 173 0.62 11.70 -19.44
CA LEU A 173 1.11 10.53 -18.72
C LEU A 173 1.79 10.93 -17.41
N CYS A 174 2.58 12.01 -17.40
CA CYS A 174 3.19 12.57 -16.20
C CYS A 174 2.16 13.05 -15.17
N LYS A 175 1.03 13.64 -15.59
CA LYS A 175 -0.08 14.01 -14.68
C LYS A 175 -0.76 12.77 -14.10
N ILE A 176 -1.16 11.82 -14.96
CA ILE A 176 -1.86 10.59 -14.53
C ILE A 176 -1.01 9.73 -13.59
N THR A 177 0.32 9.77 -13.73
CA THR A 177 1.27 9.04 -12.87
C THR A 177 1.82 9.84 -11.70
N ASN A 178 1.30 11.04 -11.44
CA ASN A 178 1.69 11.93 -10.34
C ASN A 178 3.15 12.43 -10.37
N VAL A 179 3.79 12.46 -11.56
CA VAL A 179 5.09 13.13 -11.74
C VAL A 179 4.89 14.66 -11.71
N LEU A 180 3.86 15.13 -12.42
CA LEU A 180 3.46 16.53 -12.39
C LEU A 180 2.37 16.73 -11.34
N LYS A 181 2.49 17.84 -10.62
CA LYS A 181 1.54 18.22 -9.58
C LYS A 181 0.19 18.56 -10.22
N THR A 182 -0.87 17.95 -9.71
CA THR A 182 -2.26 18.29 -10.04
C THR A 182 -2.87 19.16 -8.94
N ASP A 183 -4.18 19.38 -9.03
CA ASP A 183 -5.08 20.13 -8.14
C ASP A 183 -5.18 19.58 -6.68
N GLY A 184 -4.15 18.92 -6.19
CA GLY A 184 -4.06 18.35 -4.86
C GLY A 184 -4.64 16.95 -4.73
N SER A 185 -5.31 16.44 -5.77
CA SER A 185 -5.81 15.06 -5.82
C SER A 185 -4.73 14.11 -6.35
N LYS A 186 -4.54 12.96 -5.69
CA LYS A 186 -3.66 11.89 -6.18
C LYS A 186 -4.37 11.17 -7.33
N ASN A 187 -3.75 11.15 -8.50
CA ASN A 187 -4.27 10.45 -9.67
C ASN A 187 -4.03 8.94 -9.55
N ASP A 188 -5.00 8.17 -10.03
CA ASP A 188 -4.88 6.72 -10.15
C ASP A 188 -4.87 6.30 -11.63
N ILE A 189 -3.68 5.89 -12.09
CA ILE A 189 -3.46 5.39 -13.44
C ILE A 189 -4.29 4.13 -13.76
N TYR A 190 -4.58 3.29 -12.76
CA TYR A 190 -5.35 2.06 -12.97
C TYR A 190 -6.81 2.37 -13.27
N THR A 191 -7.41 3.29 -12.51
CA THR A 191 -8.75 3.83 -12.79
C THR A 191 -8.81 4.48 -14.17
N PHE A 192 -7.77 5.22 -14.57
CA PHE A 192 -7.67 5.77 -15.92
C PHE A 192 -7.71 4.67 -17.01
N PHE A 193 -6.86 3.64 -16.90
CA PHE A 193 -6.84 2.55 -17.87
C PHE A 193 -8.14 1.76 -17.90
N LEU A 194 -8.74 1.48 -16.74
CA LEU A 194 -10.05 0.83 -16.65
C LEU A 194 -11.10 1.64 -17.42
N GLY A 195 -11.13 2.96 -17.23
CA GLY A 195 -12.03 3.84 -17.97
C GLY A 195 -11.83 3.78 -19.50
N GLN A 196 -10.57 3.70 -19.97
CA GLN A 196 -10.27 3.54 -21.40
C GLN A 196 -10.73 2.19 -21.95
N ILE A 197 -10.50 1.11 -21.19
CA ILE A 197 -10.93 -0.25 -21.55
C ILE A 197 -12.46 -0.32 -21.62
N MET A 198 -13.17 0.22 -20.62
CA MET A 198 -14.64 0.27 -20.61
C MET A 198 -15.19 1.07 -21.81
N LYS A 199 -14.60 2.23 -22.13
CA LYS A 199 -14.99 3.02 -23.32
C LYS A 199 -14.83 2.21 -24.61
N LYS A 200 -13.76 1.44 -24.76
CA LYS A 200 -13.54 0.58 -25.93
C LYS A 200 -14.53 -0.58 -25.98
N MET A 201 -14.81 -1.23 -24.85
CA MET A 201 -15.80 -2.31 -24.77
C MET A 201 -17.19 -1.82 -25.21
N VAL A 202 -17.66 -0.69 -24.70
CA VAL A 202 -18.96 -0.10 -25.09
C VAL A 202 -19.01 0.24 -26.59
N ARG A 203 -17.90 0.72 -27.17
CA ARG A 203 -17.82 0.98 -28.62
C ARG A 203 -17.85 -0.31 -29.43
N SER A 204 -17.22 -1.39 -28.95
CA SER A 204 -17.29 -2.68 -29.63
C SER A 204 -18.69 -3.27 -29.61
N THR A 205 -19.41 -3.25 -28.49
CA THR A 205 -20.81 -3.74 -28.43
C THR A 205 -21.73 -2.97 -29.37
N LYS A 206 -21.59 -1.64 -29.46
CA LYS A 206 -22.32 -0.83 -30.45
C LYS A 206 -21.99 -1.22 -31.89
N ARG A 207 -20.74 -1.56 -32.21
CA ARG A 207 -20.36 -2.02 -33.56
C ARG A 207 -20.92 -3.40 -33.90
N TYR A 208 -20.95 -4.34 -32.94
CA TYR A 208 -21.56 -5.65 -33.15
C TYR A 208 -23.08 -5.54 -33.36
N GLU A 209 -23.74 -4.61 -32.68
CA GLU A 209 -25.16 -4.31 -32.90
C GLU A 209 -25.42 -3.73 -34.31
N VAL A 210 -24.52 -2.89 -34.82
CA VAL A 210 -24.60 -2.30 -36.17
C VAL A 210 -24.29 -3.33 -37.28
N GLN A 211 -23.52 -4.39 -36.99
CA GLN A 211 -23.15 -5.43 -37.98
C GLN A 211 -24.10 -6.64 -38.00
N LYS A 212 -24.89 -6.88 -36.94
CA LYS A 212 -25.95 -7.92 -36.90
C LYS A 212 -27.32 -7.31 -37.23
N GLY A 213 -27.54 -6.95 -38.48
CA GLY A 213 -28.89 -6.76 -39.01
C GLY A 213 -29.24 -5.32 -39.40
N THR A 214 -29.69 -5.24 -40.64
CA THR A 214 -30.29 -4.09 -41.32
C THR A 214 -31.48 -3.46 -40.55
N LYS A 215 -31.62 -2.13 -40.73
CA LYS A 215 -32.74 -1.20 -40.42
C LYS A 215 -33.08 -0.90 -38.95
N TYR A 216 -32.70 0.31 -38.55
CA TYR A 216 -33.04 0.98 -37.29
C TYR A 216 -34.49 1.47 -37.23
N LYS A 217 -35.10 1.41 -36.03
CA LYS A 217 -36.06 2.40 -35.55
C LYS A 217 -35.75 2.76 -34.09
N LYS A 218 -35.78 4.06 -33.81
CA LYS A 218 -35.55 4.67 -32.49
C LYS A 218 -36.81 4.48 -31.63
N VAL A 219 -36.71 3.78 -30.50
CA VAL A 219 -37.79 3.72 -29.50
C VAL A 219 -37.27 4.27 -28.16
N ARG A 220 -38.03 5.23 -27.63
CA ARG A 220 -37.83 5.87 -26.33
C ARG A 220 -37.93 4.86 -25.19
N SER A 221 -37.05 5.04 -24.20
CA SER A 221 -37.23 4.70 -22.77
C SER A 221 -38.03 3.45 -22.42
N THR A 222 -37.36 2.37 -21.98
CA THR A 222 -37.41 1.82 -20.61
C THR A 222 -36.80 0.40 -20.59
N LYS A 223 -36.47 -0.05 -19.38
CA LYS A 223 -35.78 -1.30 -19.04
C LYS A 223 -36.51 -2.55 -19.57
N ARG A 224 -35.71 -3.59 -19.89
CA ARG A 224 -36.04 -4.98 -20.28
C ARG A 224 -36.39 -5.18 -21.76
N TYR A 225 -35.56 -6.00 -22.42
CA TYR A 225 -35.86 -6.59 -23.72
C TYR A 225 -36.73 -7.83 -23.51
N GLU A 226 -37.84 -7.92 -24.23
CA GLU A 226 -38.65 -9.13 -24.36
C GLU A 226 -38.47 -9.68 -25.78
N VAL A 227 -38.13 -10.96 -25.91
CA VAL A 227 -37.88 -11.62 -27.19
C VAL A 227 -39.20 -12.20 -27.69
N GLN A 228 -39.81 -11.60 -28.72
CA GLN A 228 -40.86 -12.28 -29.47
C GLN A 228 -40.25 -13.20 -30.53
N LYS A 229 -40.45 -14.51 -30.38
CA LYS A 229 -40.23 -15.50 -31.45
C LYS A 229 -41.38 -15.42 -32.44
N GLY A 230 -41.14 -14.83 -33.61
CA GLY A 230 -42.00 -15.03 -34.78
C GLY A 230 -41.61 -16.33 -35.49
N THR A 231 -42.49 -17.32 -35.45
CA THR A 231 -42.50 -18.43 -36.42
C THR A 231 -42.91 -17.88 -37.78
N LYS A 232 -42.13 -18.21 -38.81
CA LYS A 232 -42.48 -17.97 -40.21
C LYS A 232 -43.51 -19.01 -40.65
N ASP A 233 -44.56 -18.55 -41.32
CA ASP A 233 -45.09 -19.14 -42.55
C ASP A 233 -45.12 -18.04 -43.61
#